data_AF-A0A1C6EJX7-F1
#
_entry.id   AF-A0A1C6EJX7-F1
#
_cell.length_a   1.000
_cell.length_b   1.000
_cell.length_c   1.000
_cell.angle_alpha   90.00
_cell.angle_beta   90.00
_cell.angle_gamma   90.00
#
_symmetry.space_group_name_H-M   'P 1'
#
loop_
_entity.id
_entity.type
_entity.pdbx_description
1 polymer ?
#
loop_
_entity_poly.entity_id
_entity_poly.type
_entity_poly.pdbx_seq_one_letter_code
_entity_poly.pdbx_strand_id
1 'polypeptide(L)'
;MLICLGLPLLMLLSIPCNLFGSPSASSADIQEMTAHAEELTAAWKRQRTLEQQAVDLFVSLLPEDLGFIRIEKRLGNTNDYWMIAITSVYSEQDVMTIDEAKIVRTMQAKLQYDLEAEYDAEGDFIGYVLVISDMTPTELMDKLGMDGQQRMWAEVIYNTICDAEYSAPGGSVDNTADMDFSDVVFTGRGNSRDVVYFSQYDPRWGGLMYGQTNTIAGAGCGPTSLAICVSTLTDTIVTPPEVCDWSVKTGHRCEGSGSYHSLIPDGAAHYNVPCRGIGRSGTELVKALQEGKLVIAIMSAGHFTRGGHFIVLRGVTDSGKILVADCASYERSQKEWDLGVFLAECNKGAAAGGPFWVLG
;
A
#
# COMPACT_ATOMS: atom_id res chain seq x y z
N MET A 1 -0.78 -3.73 41.64
CA MET A 1 -2.16 -4.08 41.26
C MET A 1 -2.67 -2.96 40.34
N LEU A 2 -2.88 -3.28 39.06
CA LEU A 2 -3.78 -2.58 38.11
C LEU A 2 -3.46 -1.17 37.55
N ILE A 3 -2.25 -0.86 37.04
CA ILE A 3 -2.05 0.40 36.24
C ILE A 3 -1.32 0.19 34.89
N CYS A 4 -0.71 -0.96 34.58
CA CYS A 4 0.09 -1.14 33.35
C CYS A 4 -0.67 -1.65 32.10
N LEU A 5 -2.01 -1.68 32.12
CA LEU A 5 -2.81 -2.25 31.02
C LEU A 5 -3.78 -1.25 30.36
N GLY A 6 -3.84 0.00 30.84
CA GLY A 6 -4.81 1.01 30.37
C GLY A 6 -4.32 1.96 29.26
N LEU A 7 -3.03 2.29 29.21
CA LEU A 7 -2.47 3.14 28.16
C LEU A 7 -2.42 2.54 26.75
N PRO A 8 -2.30 1.21 26.52
CA PRO A 8 -2.31 0.65 25.18
C PRO A 8 -3.60 0.91 24.40
N LEU A 9 -4.73 1.06 25.11
CA LEU A 9 -6.05 1.26 24.52
C LEU A 9 -6.31 2.74 24.16
N LEU A 10 -5.65 3.68 24.83
CA LEU A 10 -5.74 5.13 24.57
C LEU A 10 -4.78 5.57 23.45
N MET A 11 -3.70 4.83 23.21
CA MET A 11 -2.66 5.16 22.21
C MET A 11 -2.93 4.62 20.79
N LEU A 12 -3.99 3.82 20.60
CA LEU A 12 -4.51 3.38 19.30
C LEU A 12 -5.59 4.32 18.74
N LEU A 13 -6.02 5.31 19.52
CA LEU A 13 -7.08 6.26 19.18
C LEU A 13 -6.58 7.38 18.23
N SER A 14 -5.26 7.59 18.16
CA SER A 14 -4.61 8.61 17.34
C SER A 14 -4.23 8.16 15.93
N ILE A 15 -4.35 6.86 15.65
CA ILE A 15 -4.30 6.29 14.29
C ILE A 15 -5.73 6.34 13.77
N PRO A 16 -5.99 6.79 12.52
CA PRO A 16 -7.34 6.85 11.95
C PRO A 16 -8.18 5.61 12.28
N CYS A 17 -9.14 5.76 13.19
CA CYS A 17 -9.96 4.68 13.74
C CYS A 17 -11.03 4.21 12.73
N ASN A 18 -10.62 3.76 11.55
CA ASN A 18 -11.43 2.89 10.69
C ASN A 18 -11.29 1.40 11.07
N LEU A 19 -10.47 1.13 12.09
CA LEU A 19 -9.90 -0.17 12.43
C LEU A 19 -10.73 -1.07 13.36
N PHE A 20 -11.77 -0.56 14.05
CA PHE A 20 -12.34 -1.30 15.20
C PHE A 20 -13.76 -1.83 15.05
N GLY A 21 -14.57 -1.41 14.08
CA GLY A 21 -15.84 -2.08 13.76
C GLY A 21 -16.76 -2.38 14.94
N SER A 22 -16.67 -1.60 16.02
CA SER A 22 -17.69 -1.60 17.07
C SER A 22 -18.90 -0.84 16.52
N PRO A 23 -20.13 -1.27 16.83
CA PRO A 23 -21.34 -0.56 16.43
C PRO A 23 -21.17 0.91 16.81
N SER A 24 -21.42 1.81 15.85
CA SER A 24 -21.34 3.27 15.97
C SER A 24 -21.47 3.72 17.42
N ALA A 25 -20.34 3.99 18.08
CA ALA A 25 -20.40 4.64 19.37
C ALA A 25 -20.91 6.04 19.09
N SER A 26 -22.13 6.34 19.54
CA SER A 26 -22.77 7.65 19.44
C SER A 26 -22.11 8.70 20.36
N SER A 27 -20.82 8.55 20.68
CA SER A 27 -20.06 9.52 21.47
C SER A 27 -19.41 10.53 20.54
N ALA A 28 -19.62 11.81 20.84
CA ALA A 28 -19.10 12.94 20.07
C ALA A 28 -17.57 12.84 19.88
N ASP A 29 -16.85 12.42 20.92
CA ASP A 29 -15.39 12.29 20.91
C ASP A 29 -14.86 11.31 19.86
N ILE A 30 -15.59 10.22 19.56
CA ILE A 30 -15.16 9.23 18.55
C ILE A 30 -15.45 9.74 17.13
N GLN A 31 -16.53 10.50 16.96
CA GLN A 31 -16.84 11.15 15.69
C GLN A 31 -15.85 12.28 15.37
N GLU A 32 -15.50 13.09 16.37
CA GLU A 32 -14.50 14.16 16.27
C GLU A 32 -13.13 13.59 15.90
N MET A 33 -12.72 12.52 16.58
CA MET A 33 -11.45 11.86 16.31
C MET A 33 -11.39 11.19 14.92
N THR A 34 -12.54 10.68 14.43
CA THR A 34 -12.66 10.14 13.06
C THR A 34 -12.58 11.25 12.01
N ALA A 35 -13.30 12.37 12.22
CA ALA A 35 -13.24 13.52 11.32
C ALA A 35 -11.84 14.12 11.26
N HIS A 36 -11.16 14.24 12.41
CA HIS A 36 -9.80 14.75 12.47
C HIS A 36 -8.79 13.81 11.81
N ALA A 37 -9.00 12.49 11.90
CA ALA A 37 -8.20 11.51 11.17
C ALA A 37 -8.41 11.56 9.65
N GLU A 38 -9.63 11.85 9.17
CA GLU A 38 -9.92 12.12 7.77
C GLU A 38 -9.24 13.41 7.30
N GLU A 39 -9.28 14.47 8.11
CA GLU A 39 -8.56 15.73 7.84
C GLU A 39 -7.05 15.54 7.77
N LEU A 40 -6.46 14.77 8.69
CA LEU A 40 -5.06 14.36 8.68
C LEU A 40 -4.72 13.59 7.40
N THR A 41 -5.55 12.61 7.01
CA THR A 41 -5.35 11.85 5.77
C THR A 41 -5.38 12.76 4.53
N ALA A 42 -6.31 13.71 4.49
CA ALA A 42 -6.40 14.70 3.43
C ALA A 42 -5.21 15.69 3.45
N ALA A 43 -4.71 16.07 4.62
CA ALA A 43 -3.50 16.88 4.78
C ALA A 43 -2.28 16.15 4.21
N TRP A 44 -2.05 14.89 4.60
CA TRP A 44 -0.97 14.07 4.05
C TRP A 44 -1.04 13.92 2.52
N LYS A 45 -2.23 13.64 1.95
CA LYS A 45 -2.43 13.57 0.48
C LYS A 45 -2.12 14.89 -0.22
N ARG A 46 -2.63 16.01 0.29
CA ARG A 46 -2.32 17.36 -0.24
C ARG A 46 -0.83 17.63 -0.16
N GLN A 47 -0.21 17.23 0.94
CA GLN A 47 1.18 17.52 1.18
C GLN A 47 2.14 16.72 0.31
N ARG A 48 1.81 15.47 -0.05
CA ARG A 48 2.55 14.74 -1.10
C ARG A 48 2.56 15.51 -2.44
N THR A 49 1.42 16.08 -2.80
CA THR A 49 1.31 16.91 -4.01
C THR A 49 2.18 18.16 -3.89
N LEU A 50 2.20 18.79 -2.71
CA LEU A 50 3.05 19.94 -2.41
C LEU A 50 4.54 19.59 -2.37
N GLU A 51 4.92 18.41 -1.91
CA GLU A 51 6.30 17.94 -1.89
C GLU A 51 6.82 17.75 -3.32
N GLN A 52 6.06 17.05 -4.15
CA GLN A 52 6.38 16.91 -5.57
C GLN A 52 6.47 18.28 -6.25
N GLN A 53 5.50 19.17 -5.99
CA GLN A 53 5.51 20.54 -6.50
C GLN A 53 6.69 21.38 -5.97
N ALA A 54 7.12 21.18 -4.72
CA ALA A 54 8.24 21.89 -4.12
C ALA A 54 9.57 21.40 -4.71
N VAL A 55 9.72 20.09 -4.92
CA VAL A 55 10.88 19.51 -5.61
C VAL A 55 10.89 19.97 -7.07
N ASP A 56 9.75 19.97 -7.76
CA ASP A 56 9.65 20.43 -9.16
C ASP A 56 9.87 21.94 -9.28
N LEU A 57 9.38 22.74 -8.32
CA LEU A 57 9.66 24.17 -8.21
C LEU A 57 11.15 24.41 -7.97
N PHE A 58 11.77 23.69 -7.02
CA PHE A 58 13.20 23.79 -6.74
C PHE A 58 14.02 23.48 -7.99
N VAL A 59 13.69 22.40 -8.71
CA VAL A 59 14.30 22.05 -9.99
C VAL A 59 14.08 23.13 -11.04
N SER A 60 12.88 23.73 -11.12
CA SER A 60 12.58 24.80 -12.07
C SER A 60 13.25 26.15 -11.75
N LEU A 61 13.62 26.35 -10.49
CA LEU A 61 14.34 27.54 -10.01
C LEU A 61 15.85 27.40 -10.20
N LEU A 62 16.34 26.19 -10.48
CA LEU A 62 17.73 25.98 -10.87
C LEU A 62 17.92 26.52 -12.31
N PRO A 63 18.99 27.28 -12.59
CA PRO A 63 19.22 27.84 -13.92
C PRO A 63 19.23 26.74 -14.98
N GLU A 64 18.62 26.99 -16.15
CA GLU A 64 18.61 26.06 -17.30
C GLU A 64 20.03 25.68 -17.76
N ASP A 65 21.04 26.48 -17.39
CA ASP A 65 22.44 26.30 -17.76
C ASP A 65 23.33 26.29 -16.50
N LEU A 66 23.33 25.16 -15.78
CA LEU A 66 24.24 24.88 -14.67
C LEU A 66 25.63 24.38 -15.14
N GLY A 67 25.87 24.34 -16.45
CA GLY A 67 27.13 23.97 -17.08
C GLY A 67 27.56 22.53 -16.80
N PHE A 68 28.20 22.31 -15.63
CA PHE A 68 28.85 21.07 -15.21
C PHE A 68 28.09 20.34 -14.09
N ILE A 69 26.88 20.78 -13.71
CA ILE A 69 26.08 20.16 -12.65
C ILE A 69 24.80 19.55 -13.23
N ARG A 70 24.68 18.21 -13.16
CA ARG A 70 23.42 17.50 -13.43
C ARG A 70 22.60 17.36 -12.15
N ILE A 71 21.28 17.39 -12.23
CA ILE A 71 20.39 17.10 -11.10
C ILE A 71 19.88 15.67 -11.21
N GLU A 72 19.92 14.93 -10.11
CA GLU A 72 19.36 13.59 -10.03
C GLU A 72 18.44 13.47 -8.81
N LYS A 73 17.24 12.91 -9.01
CA LYS A 73 16.30 12.64 -7.93
C LYS A 73 16.40 11.16 -7.55
N ARG A 74 16.76 10.88 -6.30
CA ARG A 74 16.82 9.52 -5.72
C ARG A 74 15.88 9.45 -4.51
N LEU A 75 14.57 9.54 -4.78
CA LEU A 75 13.53 9.56 -3.74
C LEU A 75 12.95 8.16 -3.55
N GLY A 76 12.60 7.76 -2.33
CA GLY A 76 11.99 6.45 -2.04
C GLY A 76 12.57 5.75 -0.82
N ASN A 77 13.51 6.38 -0.11
CA ASN A 77 14.06 5.86 1.13
C ASN A 77 13.04 5.96 2.29
N THR A 78 12.13 6.92 2.27
CA THR A 78 10.98 7.03 3.19
C THR A 78 9.66 7.03 2.43
N ASN A 79 8.64 6.38 2.99
CA ASN A 79 7.28 6.35 2.44
C ASN A 79 6.27 7.00 3.41
N ASP A 80 5.02 7.17 3.00
CA ASP A 80 4.01 7.88 3.81
C ASP A 80 3.78 7.18 5.15
N TYR A 81 3.86 5.85 5.20
CA TYR A 81 3.68 5.11 6.44
C TYR A 81 4.82 5.40 7.42
N TRP A 82 6.06 5.49 6.93
CA TRP A 82 7.18 5.92 7.74
C TRP A 82 7.03 7.36 8.21
N MET A 83 6.58 8.26 7.34
CA MET A 83 6.38 9.66 7.70
C MET A 83 5.27 9.82 8.74
N ILE A 84 4.16 9.09 8.60
CA ILE A 84 3.08 9.03 9.59
C ILE A 84 3.64 8.47 10.90
N ALA A 85 4.30 7.32 10.87
CA ALA A 85 4.81 6.68 12.08
C ALA A 85 5.84 7.55 12.83
N ILE A 86 6.82 8.10 12.12
CA ILE A 86 7.84 8.97 12.69
C ILE A 86 7.22 10.25 13.23
N THR A 87 6.33 10.91 12.48
CA THR A 87 5.69 12.17 12.91
C THR A 87 4.78 11.94 14.12
N SER A 88 4.03 10.84 14.15
CA SER A 88 3.16 10.47 15.26
C SER A 88 3.94 10.24 16.55
N VAL A 89 5.08 9.55 16.49
CA VAL A 89 5.90 9.30 17.69
C VAL A 89 6.70 10.53 18.10
N TYR A 90 7.26 11.26 17.12
CA TYR A 90 8.02 12.49 17.37
C TYR A 90 7.16 13.57 18.04
N SER A 91 5.84 13.56 17.79
CA SER A 91 4.89 14.51 18.40
C SER A 91 4.27 14.03 19.71
N GLU A 92 4.84 13.01 20.37
CA GLU A 92 4.34 12.41 21.63
C GLU A 92 2.87 11.96 21.58
N GLN A 93 2.33 11.70 20.38
CA GLN A 93 0.94 11.28 20.15
C GLN A 93 -0.16 12.24 20.63
N ASP A 94 0.11 13.52 20.88
CA ASP A 94 -0.96 14.50 21.04
C ASP A 94 -1.50 14.94 19.67
N VAL A 95 -2.55 14.24 19.24
CA VAL A 95 -3.29 14.45 17.98
C VAL A 95 -3.77 15.89 17.81
N MET A 96 -4.01 16.60 18.92
CA MET A 96 -4.42 18.01 18.90
C MET A 96 -3.26 18.97 18.65
N THR A 97 -2.01 18.48 18.66
CA THR A 97 -0.81 19.28 18.37
C THR A 97 -0.11 18.91 17.07
N ILE A 98 -0.58 17.89 16.34
CA ILE A 98 -0.10 17.60 14.98
C ILE A 98 -0.85 18.55 14.05
N ASP A 99 -0.23 19.69 13.76
CA ASP A 99 -0.71 20.65 12.77
C ASP A 99 0.06 20.51 11.45
N GLU A 100 -0.48 21.13 10.39
CA GLU A 100 0.13 21.16 9.06
C GLU A 100 1.58 21.67 9.10
N ALA A 101 1.90 22.61 9.99
CA ALA A 101 3.24 23.16 10.13
C ALA A 101 4.27 22.13 10.63
N LYS A 102 3.89 21.24 11.55
CA LYS A 102 4.78 20.15 11.99
C LYS A 102 4.98 19.09 10.92
N ILE A 103 3.92 18.71 10.20
CA ILE A 103 4.03 17.77 9.08
C ILE A 103 4.99 18.34 8.02
N VAL A 104 4.87 19.65 7.70
CA VAL A 104 5.79 20.36 6.81
C VAL A 104 7.23 20.34 7.31
N ARG A 105 7.47 20.56 8.61
CA ARG A 105 8.84 20.49 9.17
C ARG A 105 9.46 19.11 9.06
N THR A 106 8.73 18.05 9.39
CA THR A 106 9.26 16.68 9.28
C THR A 106 9.53 16.32 7.82
N MET A 107 8.66 16.73 6.88
CA MET A 107 8.88 16.55 5.45
C MET A 107 10.08 17.36 4.93
N GLN A 108 10.28 18.61 5.38
CA GLN A 108 11.48 19.38 5.04
C GLN A 108 12.75 18.74 5.61
N ALA A 109 12.66 18.16 6.82
CA ALA A 109 13.79 17.55 7.49
C ALA A 109 14.30 16.29 6.78
N LYS A 110 13.43 15.55 6.07
CA LYS A 110 13.82 14.31 5.37
C LYS A 110 14.61 14.55 4.08
N LEU A 111 14.45 15.70 3.42
CA LEU A 111 15.17 15.96 2.19
C LEU A 111 16.65 16.25 2.49
N GLN A 112 17.51 15.64 1.69
CA GLN A 112 18.95 15.79 1.74
C GLN A 112 19.51 16.07 0.34
N TYR A 113 20.66 16.75 0.33
CA TYR A 113 21.28 17.29 -0.87
C TYR A 113 22.76 16.97 -0.83
N ASP A 114 23.21 16.17 -1.80
CA ASP A 114 24.61 15.76 -1.92
C ASP A 114 25.14 16.21 -3.28
N LEU A 115 26.40 16.66 -3.30
CA LEU A 115 27.11 16.98 -4.53
C LEU A 115 28.14 15.89 -4.79
N GLU A 116 27.83 14.99 -5.72
CA GLU A 116 28.69 13.88 -6.12
C GLU A 116 29.54 14.28 -7.32
N ALA A 117 30.78 13.78 -7.43
CA ALA A 117 31.58 13.97 -8.65
C ALA A 117 31.16 12.96 -9.72
N GLU A 118 30.97 13.43 -10.95
CA GLU A 118 30.61 12.63 -12.12
C GLU A 118 31.85 12.32 -12.95
N TYR A 119 31.97 11.06 -13.37
CA TYR A 119 33.06 10.56 -14.21
C TYR A 119 32.48 9.82 -15.42
N ASP A 120 33.16 9.88 -16.56
CA ASP A 120 32.79 9.09 -17.74
C ASP A 120 33.23 7.61 -17.60
N ALA A 121 32.97 6.81 -18.64
CA ALA A 121 33.29 5.38 -18.64
C ALA A 121 34.82 5.11 -18.61
N GLU A 122 35.62 6.10 -18.99
CA GLU A 122 37.08 6.10 -19.02
C GLU A 122 37.67 6.56 -17.67
N GLY A 123 36.84 7.12 -16.78
CA GLY A 123 37.21 7.59 -15.45
C GLY A 123 37.66 9.05 -15.41
N ASP A 124 37.47 9.80 -16.49
CA ASP A 124 37.76 11.23 -16.54
C ASP A 124 36.62 12.01 -15.87
N PHE A 125 36.97 13.05 -15.12
CA PHE A 125 36.01 13.91 -14.43
C PHE A 125 35.22 14.74 -15.45
N ILE A 126 33.89 14.62 -15.43
CA ILE A 126 33.00 15.29 -16.38
C ILE A 126 32.06 16.31 -15.73
N GLY A 127 31.94 16.33 -14.40
CA GLY A 127 31.12 17.31 -13.71
C GLY A 127 30.74 16.90 -12.30
N TYR A 128 29.69 17.51 -11.78
CA TYR A 128 29.08 17.13 -10.51
C TYR A 128 27.61 16.73 -10.73
N VAL A 129 27.10 15.85 -9.88
CA VAL A 129 25.67 15.54 -9.78
C VAL A 129 25.17 16.08 -8.45
N LEU A 130 24.22 17.01 -8.50
CA LEU A 130 23.42 17.37 -7.33
C LEU A 130 22.34 16.32 -7.15
N VAL A 131 22.55 15.43 -6.18
CA VAL A 131 21.60 14.38 -5.81
C VAL A 131 20.65 14.93 -4.76
N ILE A 132 19.37 14.94 -5.11
CA ILE A 132 18.28 15.23 -4.18
C ILE A 132 17.68 13.89 -3.79
N SER A 133 17.84 13.50 -2.52
CA SER A 133 17.28 12.26 -1.98
C SER A 133 16.49 12.54 -0.72
N ASP A 134 15.65 11.58 -0.33
CA ASP A 134 15.06 11.53 0.99
C ASP A 134 15.93 10.67 1.91
N MET A 135 15.96 11.03 3.20
CA MET A 135 16.60 10.24 4.24
C MET A 135 15.89 8.89 4.39
N THR A 136 16.66 7.87 4.75
CA THR A 136 16.10 6.63 5.28
C THR A 136 15.33 6.92 6.58
N PRO A 137 14.40 6.04 7.00
CA PRO A 137 13.65 6.24 8.23
C PRO A 137 14.58 6.36 9.44
N THR A 138 15.65 5.57 9.45
CA THR A 138 16.68 5.59 10.49
C THR A 138 17.40 6.93 10.54
N GLU A 139 17.91 7.43 9.41
CA GLU A 139 18.58 8.74 9.33
C GLU A 139 17.67 9.89 9.74
N LEU A 140 16.39 9.84 9.36
CA LEU A 140 15.40 10.83 9.76
C LEU A 140 15.15 10.79 11.28
N MET A 141 14.93 9.61 11.86
CA MET A 141 14.74 9.45 13.31
C MET A 141 15.98 9.88 14.11
N ASP A 142 17.19 9.62 13.59
CA ASP A 142 18.45 10.12 14.15
C ASP A 142 18.49 11.65 14.16
N LYS A 143 18.19 12.28 13.03
CA LYS A 143 18.16 13.75 12.88
C LYS A 143 17.13 14.42 13.78
N LEU A 144 16.00 13.76 14.02
CA LEU A 144 14.96 14.22 14.93
C LEU A 144 15.30 13.99 16.41
N GLY A 145 16.41 13.31 16.72
CA GLY A 145 16.84 13.04 18.08
C GLY A 145 15.98 12.03 18.82
N MET A 146 15.31 11.13 18.10
CA MET A 146 14.42 10.12 18.69
C MET A 146 15.21 9.07 19.48
N ASP A 147 14.74 8.76 20.68
CA ASP A 147 15.32 7.73 21.53
C ASP A 147 14.99 6.29 21.07
N GLY A 148 15.60 5.28 21.69
CA GLY A 148 15.43 3.88 21.30
C GLY A 148 13.99 3.36 21.44
N GLN A 149 13.23 3.87 22.42
CA GLN A 149 11.83 3.50 22.59
C GLN A 149 10.98 4.14 21.50
N GLN A 150 11.19 5.42 21.20
CA GLN A 150 10.51 6.15 20.13
C GLN A 150 10.74 5.51 18.75
N ARG A 151 11.97 5.07 18.45
CA ARG A 151 12.27 4.35 17.19
C ARG A 151 11.51 3.04 17.07
N MET A 152 11.52 2.24 18.14
CA MET A 152 10.77 0.99 18.21
C MET A 152 9.27 1.24 18.03
N TRP A 153 8.73 2.33 18.58
CA TRP A 153 7.32 2.69 18.36
C TRP A 153 7.04 3.13 16.93
N ALA A 154 7.92 3.90 16.30
CA ALA A 154 7.77 4.28 14.90
C ALA A 154 7.81 3.04 14.01
N GLU A 155 8.70 2.08 14.29
CA GLU A 155 8.71 0.78 13.63
C GLU A 155 7.42 -0.01 13.86
N VAL A 156 6.89 -0.06 15.08
CA VAL A 156 5.65 -0.78 15.38
C VAL A 156 4.46 -0.13 14.67
N ILE A 157 4.36 1.20 14.69
CA ILE A 157 3.29 1.94 13.99
C ILE A 157 3.43 1.76 12.49
N TYR A 158 4.64 1.90 11.94
CA TYR A 158 4.94 1.62 10.55
C TYR A 158 4.48 0.22 10.20
N ASN A 159 4.97 -0.80 10.89
CA ASN A 159 4.63 -2.20 10.64
C ASN A 159 3.14 -2.47 10.80
N THR A 160 2.44 -1.80 11.72
CA THR A 160 0.98 -1.96 11.87
C THR A 160 0.21 -1.34 10.70
N ILE A 161 0.69 -0.21 10.16
CA ILE A 161 0.07 0.47 9.01
C ILE A 161 0.44 -0.20 7.68
N CYS A 162 1.66 -0.69 7.61
CA CYS A 162 2.34 -1.22 6.44
C CYS A 162 2.17 -2.74 6.28
N ASP A 163 1.93 -3.43 7.39
CA ASP A 163 1.80 -4.88 7.61
C ASP A 163 2.55 -5.75 6.59
N ALA A 164 3.84 -5.43 6.39
CA ALA A 164 4.91 -6.08 5.61
C ALA A 164 4.64 -6.45 4.13
N GLU A 165 5.70 -6.42 3.32
CA GLU A 165 5.69 -6.95 1.96
C GLU A 165 5.20 -8.40 1.92
N TYR A 166 4.74 -8.83 0.74
CA TYR A 166 4.32 -10.20 0.51
C TYR A 166 5.41 -11.17 0.99
N SER A 167 5.02 -12.11 1.85
CA SER A 167 5.90 -13.19 2.28
C SER A 167 5.11 -14.48 2.29
N ALA A 168 5.62 -15.47 1.56
CA ALA A 168 5.00 -16.78 1.44
C ALA A 168 4.63 -17.38 2.81
N PRO A 169 3.39 -17.88 3.00
CA PRO A 169 3.04 -18.63 4.20
C PRO A 169 3.87 -19.92 4.31
N GLY A 170 4.18 -20.34 5.54
CA GLY A 170 5.01 -21.51 5.78
C GLY A 170 4.40 -22.78 5.18
N GLY A 171 5.18 -23.51 4.36
CA GLY A 171 4.73 -24.74 3.71
C GLY A 171 3.81 -24.54 2.49
N SER A 172 3.71 -23.31 1.97
CA SER A 172 3.00 -23.03 0.72
C SER A 172 3.86 -23.28 -0.52
N VAL A 173 3.21 -23.63 -1.63
CA VAL A 173 3.80 -23.64 -2.97
C VAL A 173 3.30 -22.39 -3.68
N ASP A 174 4.09 -21.33 -3.59
CA ASP A 174 3.85 -20.12 -4.38
C ASP A 174 4.15 -20.38 -5.85
N ASN A 175 3.59 -19.53 -6.70
CA ASN A 175 3.95 -19.51 -8.11
C ASN A 175 5.43 -19.22 -8.26
N THR A 176 6.03 -19.84 -9.26
CA THR A 176 7.43 -19.59 -9.63
C THR A 176 7.50 -19.07 -11.05
N ALA A 177 8.58 -18.37 -11.40
CA ALA A 177 8.74 -17.72 -12.71
C ALA A 177 8.82 -18.71 -13.89
N ASP A 178 9.00 -20.00 -13.64
CA ASP A 178 8.98 -21.06 -14.66
C ASP A 178 7.57 -21.60 -14.96
N MET A 179 6.55 -21.19 -14.20
CA MET A 179 5.16 -21.59 -14.46
C MET A 179 4.49 -20.63 -15.46
N ASP A 180 3.82 -21.18 -16.47
CA ASP A 180 3.03 -20.43 -17.45
C ASP A 180 1.54 -20.44 -17.07
N PHE A 181 0.97 -19.25 -16.86
CA PHE A 181 -0.44 -19.05 -16.52
C PHE A 181 -1.17 -18.17 -17.53
N SER A 182 -0.58 -17.93 -18.71
CA SER A 182 -1.07 -16.95 -19.68
C SER A 182 -2.48 -17.23 -20.21
N ASP A 183 -2.89 -18.50 -20.28
CA ASP A 183 -4.20 -18.94 -20.76
C ASP A 183 -5.18 -19.31 -19.64
N VAL A 184 -4.84 -19.03 -18.37
CA VAL A 184 -5.68 -19.41 -17.24
C VAL A 184 -6.85 -18.44 -17.09
N VAL A 185 -8.05 -19.00 -17.18
CA VAL A 185 -9.30 -18.37 -16.76
C VAL A 185 -9.93 -19.23 -15.67
N PHE A 186 -10.20 -18.65 -14.51
CA PHE A 186 -10.98 -19.34 -13.49
C PHE A 186 -12.43 -19.36 -13.90
N THR A 187 -12.92 -20.52 -14.32
CA THR A 187 -14.33 -20.68 -14.67
C THR A 187 -15.23 -20.46 -13.45
N GLY A 188 -16.31 -19.73 -13.64
CA GLY A 188 -17.34 -19.53 -12.64
C GLY A 188 -17.93 -20.85 -12.12
N ARG A 189 -18.15 -20.93 -10.80
CA ARG A 189 -18.93 -21.96 -10.11
C ARG A 189 -19.99 -21.31 -9.22
N GLY A 190 -21.19 -21.88 -9.17
CA GLY A 190 -22.32 -21.25 -8.44
C GLY A 190 -22.75 -19.95 -9.12
N ASN A 191 -22.69 -18.83 -8.39
CA ASN A 191 -22.98 -17.48 -8.89
C ASN A 191 -21.74 -16.68 -9.33
N SER A 192 -20.56 -17.30 -9.33
CA SER A 192 -19.33 -16.63 -9.77
C SER A 192 -19.19 -16.59 -11.29
N ARG A 193 -18.55 -15.54 -11.79
CA ARG A 193 -18.23 -15.35 -13.21
C ARG A 193 -16.89 -15.97 -13.56
N ASP A 194 -16.61 -16.09 -14.86
CA ASP A 194 -15.27 -16.38 -15.35
C ASP A 194 -14.33 -15.21 -15.00
N VAL A 195 -13.14 -15.52 -14.51
CA VAL A 195 -12.16 -14.53 -14.05
C VAL A 195 -10.83 -14.72 -14.78
N VAL A 196 -10.34 -13.66 -15.42
CA VAL A 196 -9.00 -13.59 -16.01
C VAL A 196 -7.98 -13.73 -14.88
N TYR A 197 -6.98 -14.60 -15.03
CA TYR A 197 -5.95 -14.77 -14.01
C TYR A 197 -4.60 -14.23 -14.48
N PHE A 198 -3.94 -13.50 -13.58
CA PHE A 198 -2.54 -13.11 -13.72
C PHE A 198 -1.75 -13.51 -12.48
N SER A 199 -0.57 -14.08 -12.69
CA SER A 199 0.40 -14.31 -11.62
C SER A 199 1.35 -13.12 -11.51
N GLN A 200 1.64 -12.61 -10.31
CA GLN A 200 2.66 -11.58 -10.13
C GLN A 200 4.08 -12.12 -10.43
N TYR A 201 4.23 -13.45 -10.42
CA TYR A 201 5.47 -14.17 -10.72
C TYR A 201 5.64 -14.56 -12.19
N ASP A 202 4.67 -14.25 -13.06
CA ASP A 202 4.72 -14.62 -14.47
C ASP A 202 6.04 -14.16 -15.13
N PRO A 203 6.75 -15.02 -15.87
CA PRO A 203 8.07 -14.68 -16.43
C PRO A 203 8.05 -13.48 -17.37
N ARG A 204 6.90 -13.16 -17.97
CA ARG A 204 6.75 -11.99 -18.85
C ARG A 204 6.97 -10.67 -18.12
N TRP A 205 6.76 -10.62 -16.80
CA TRP A 205 6.86 -9.38 -16.03
C TRP A 205 7.40 -9.49 -14.61
N GLY A 206 7.47 -10.67 -14.00
CA GLY A 206 7.88 -10.84 -12.60
C GLY A 206 9.27 -10.29 -12.29
N GLY A 207 10.16 -10.25 -13.29
CA GLY A 207 11.49 -9.63 -13.19
C GLY A 207 11.55 -8.13 -13.46
N LEU A 208 10.45 -7.50 -13.91
CA LEU A 208 10.38 -6.06 -14.12
C LEU A 208 10.28 -5.33 -12.78
N MET A 209 10.87 -4.14 -12.70
CA MET A 209 10.79 -3.30 -11.51
C MET A 209 9.38 -2.73 -11.33
N TYR A 210 8.90 -2.73 -10.09
CA TYR A 210 7.73 -1.99 -9.66
C TYR A 210 8.17 -0.89 -8.69
N GLY A 211 8.33 0.32 -9.23
CA GLY A 211 9.00 1.40 -8.51
C GLY A 211 10.51 1.20 -8.51
N GLN A 212 11.16 1.57 -7.42
CA GLN A 212 12.62 1.61 -7.32
C GLN A 212 13.20 0.46 -6.49
N THR A 213 12.44 -0.09 -5.54
CA THR A 213 13.01 -1.01 -4.54
C THR A 213 12.70 -2.49 -4.76
N ASN A 214 11.68 -2.84 -5.55
CA ASN A 214 11.25 -4.24 -5.72
C ASN A 214 10.79 -4.53 -7.15
N THR A 215 10.79 -5.80 -7.52
CA THR A 215 10.17 -6.27 -8.77
C THR A 215 8.67 -6.52 -8.60
N ILE A 216 7.96 -6.71 -9.73
CA ILE A 216 6.55 -7.12 -9.73
C ILE A 216 6.36 -8.44 -8.98
N ALA A 217 7.29 -9.41 -9.12
CA ALA A 217 7.23 -10.65 -8.35
C ALA A 217 7.31 -10.41 -6.84
N GLY A 218 8.14 -9.47 -6.38
CA GLY A 218 8.32 -9.19 -4.95
C GLY A 218 7.20 -8.36 -4.34
N ALA A 219 6.59 -7.44 -5.09
CA ALA A 219 5.76 -6.39 -4.50
C ALA A 219 4.49 -6.04 -5.32
N GLY A 220 4.21 -6.77 -6.39
CA GLY A 220 3.16 -6.48 -7.37
C GLY A 220 1.78 -7.06 -7.07
N CYS A 221 1.50 -7.54 -5.85
CA CYS A 221 0.22 -8.18 -5.51
C CYS A 221 -1.00 -7.25 -5.72
N GLY A 222 -0.88 -5.97 -5.34
CA GLY A 222 -1.91 -4.95 -5.54
C GLY A 222 -2.20 -4.69 -7.03
N PRO A 223 -1.20 -4.29 -7.85
CA PRO A 223 -1.39 -4.05 -9.27
C PRO A 223 -1.89 -5.28 -10.03
N THR A 224 -1.38 -6.46 -9.68
CA THR A 224 -1.80 -7.72 -10.33
C THR A 224 -3.26 -8.06 -9.98
N SER A 225 -3.67 -7.87 -8.73
CA SER A 225 -5.06 -8.09 -8.31
C SER A 225 -6.02 -7.08 -8.95
N LEU A 226 -5.61 -5.83 -9.12
CA LEU A 226 -6.40 -4.83 -9.87
C LEU A 226 -6.48 -5.16 -11.36
N ALA A 227 -5.36 -5.59 -11.98
CA ALA A 227 -5.31 -6.04 -13.36
C ALA A 227 -6.27 -7.22 -13.63
N ILE A 228 -6.32 -8.20 -12.71
CA ILE A 228 -7.29 -9.31 -12.74
C ILE A 228 -8.72 -8.78 -12.77
N CYS A 229 -9.08 -7.89 -11.84
CA CYS A 229 -10.44 -7.38 -11.75
C CYS A 229 -10.82 -6.53 -12.96
N VAL A 230 -9.96 -5.62 -13.40
CA VAL A 230 -10.23 -4.75 -14.56
C VAL A 230 -10.37 -5.57 -15.84
N SER A 231 -9.47 -6.51 -16.08
CA SER A 231 -9.52 -7.38 -17.26
C SER A 231 -10.74 -8.32 -17.26
N THR A 232 -11.29 -8.61 -16.08
CA THR A 232 -12.50 -9.43 -15.94
C THR A 232 -13.78 -8.62 -16.08
N LEU A 233 -13.79 -7.37 -15.61
CA LEU A 233 -14.99 -6.53 -15.52
C LEU A 233 -15.18 -5.61 -16.72
N THR A 234 -14.19 -5.53 -17.60
CA THR A 234 -14.20 -4.66 -18.79
C THR A 234 -13.86 -5.46 -20.05
N ASP A 235 -14.11 -4.88 -21.21
CA ASP A 235 -13.74 -5.46 -22.50
C ASP A 235 -12.27 -5.25 -22.87
N THR A 236 -11.44 -4.78 -21.92
CA THR A 236 -10.02 -4.46 -22.14
C THR A 236 -9.14 -5.29 -21.23
N ILE A 237 -8.18 -5.99 -21.82
CA ILE A 237 -7.13 -6.67 -21.05
C ILE A 237 -6.11 -5.64 -20.59
N VAL A 238 -6.01 -5.47 -19.28
CA VAL A 238 -5.04 -4.61 -18.60
C VAL A 238 -4.08 -5.50 -17.82
N THR A 239 -2.80 -5.46 -18.16
CA THR A 239 -1.77 -6.34 -17.62
C THR A 239 -1.15 -5.79 -16.33
N PRO A 240 -0.50 -6.63 -15.49
CA PRO A 240 0.14 -6.16 -14.28
C PRO A 240 1.19 -5.05 -14.49
N PRO A 241 2.07 -5.09 -15.52
CA PRO A 241 2.98 -3.98 -15.81
C PRO A 241 2.28 -2.64 -16.07
N GLU A 242 1.15 -2.63 -16.78
CA GLU A 242 0.41 -1.40 -17.07
C GLU A 242 -0.15 -0.76 -15.79
N VAL A 243 -0.65 -1.60 -14.87
CA VAL A 243 -1.12 -1.11 -13.56
C VAL A 243 0.05 -0.66 -12.68
N CYS A 244 1.18 -1.37 -12.71
CA CYS A 244 2.40 -0.96 -12.00
C CYS A 244 2.91 0.41 -12.47
N ASP A 245 3.02 0.61 -13.79
CA ASP A 245 3.45 1.87 -14.38
C ASP A 245 2.50 3.02 -14.02
N TRP A 246 1.20 2.78 -14.10
CA TRP A 246 0.19 3.75 -13.68
C TRP A 246 0.32 4.07 -12.19
N SER A 247 0.48 3.04 -11.36
CA SER A 247 0.61 3.17 -9.91
C SER A 247 1.82 4.02 -9.53
N VAL A 248 2.98 3.79 -10.15
CA VAL A 248 4.19 4.61 -9.92
C VAL A 248 3.94 6.06 -10.32
N LYS A 249 3.40 6.30 -11.54
CA LYS A 249 3.16 7.66 -12.07
C LYS A 249 2.17 8.48 -11.24
N THR A 250 1.28 7.81 -10.51
CA THR A 250 0.21 8.44 -9.73
C THR A 250 0.43 8.37 -8.22
N GLY A 251 1.59 7.88 -7.78
CA GLY A 251 1.97 7.83 -6.36
C GLY A 251 1.32 6.70 -5.56
N HIS A 252 0.81 5.66 -6.20
CA HIS A 252 0.20 4.49 -5.53
C HIS A 252 1.21 3.40 -5.16
N ARG A 253 2.43 3.47 -5.70
CA ARG A 253 3.57 2.65 -5.28
C ARG A 253 4.04 3.09 -3.90
N CYS A 254 4.11 2.16 -2.95
CA CYS A 254 4.74 2.35 -1.65
C CYS A 254 6.14 1.71 -1.70
N GLU A 255 7.19 2.53 -1.83
CA GLU A 255 8.56 2.01 -1.89
C GLU A 255 8.91 1.25 -0.60
N GLY A 256 9.48 0.06 -0.77
CA GLY A 256 9.74 -0.93 0.28
C GLY A 256 8.50 -1.61 0.89
N SER A 257 7.29 -1.40 0.35
CA SER A 257 6.06 -2.03 0.86
C SER A 257 4.92 -2.17 -0.16
N GLY A 258 5.21 -2.70 -1.35
CA GLY A 258 4.13 -2.96 -2.32
C GLY A 258 3.37 -1.71 -2.77
N SER A 259 2.09 -1.61 -2.42
CA SER A 259 1.20 -0.56 -2.89
C SER A 259 0.39 0.04 -1.75
N TYR A 260 0.11 1.34 -1.84
CA TYR A 260 -0.86 1.97 -0.96
C TYR A 260 -2.26 1.40 -1.19
N HIS A 261 -3.06 1.35 -0.12
CA HIS A 261 -4.46 0.89 -0.19
C HIS A 261 -5.31 1.68 -1.20
N SER A 262 -4.97 2.97 -1.43
CA SER A 262 -5.67 3.82 -2.41
C SER A 262 -5.51 3.34 -3.86
N LEU A 263 -4.51 2.49 -4.17
CA LEU A 263 -4.36 1.89 -5.49
C LEU A 263 -5.66 1.28 -5.98
N ILE A 264 -6.40 0.61 -5.09
CA ILE A 264 -7.60 -0.13 -5.45
C ILE A 264 -8.75 0.79 -5.90
N PRO A 265 -9.27 1.70 -5.05
CA PRO A 265 -10.35 2.58 -5.48
C PRO A 265 -9.93 3.56 -6.58
N ASP A 266 -8.73 4.13 -6.52
CA ASP A 266 -8.30 5.14 -7.49
C ASP A 266 -7.97 4.50 -8.85
N GLY A 267 -7.34 3.32 -8.83
CA GLY A 267 -7.07 2.54 -10.04
C GLY A 267 -8.35 1.97 -10.67
N ALA A 268 -9.30 1.47 -9.88
CA ALA A 268 -10.60 1.06 -10.41
C ALA A 268 -11.32 2.23 -11.10
N ALA A 269 -11.32 3.42 -10.48
CA ALA A 269 -11.88 4.62 -11.09
C ALA A 269 -11.16 5.00 -12.40
N HIS A 270 -9.82 4.91 -12.45
CA HIS A 270 -9.05 5.16 -13.66
C HIS A 270 -9.47 4.26 -14.84
N TYR A 271 -9.76 2.99 -14.56
CA TYR A 271 -10.22 2.02 -15.56
C TYR A 271 -11.75 1.99 -15.71
N ASN A 272 -12.48 2.98 -15.19
CA ASN A 272 -13.94 3.10 -15.25
C ASN A 272 -14.70 1.90 -14.64
N VAL A 273 -14.11 1.24 -13.63
CA VAL A 273 -14.74 0.16 -12.87
C VAL A 273 -15.34 0.75 -11.58
N PRO A 274 -16.65 0.60 -11.33
CA PRO A 274 -17.24 1.00 -10.06
C PRO A 274 -16.58 0.27 -8.89
N CYS A 275 -16.12 1.02 -7.89
CA CYS A 275 -15.47 0.47 -6.71
C CYS A 275 -16.05 1.07 -5.43
N ARG A 276 -16.29 0.21 -4.44
CA ARG A 276 -16.78 0.63 -3.11
C ARG A 276 -16.07 -0.15 -2.01
N GLY A 277 -15.40 0.56 -1.12
CA GLY A 277 -14.91 -0.01 0.14
C GLY A 277 -16.05 -0.37 1.08
N ILE A 278 -15.99 -1.56 1.69
CA ILE A 278 -17.03 -2.08 2.59
C ILE A 278 -16.51 -2.38 4.01
N GLY A 279 -15.32 -1.90 4.34
CA GLY A 279 -14.70 -2.17 5.63
C GLY A 279 -14.50 -3.68 5.83
N ARG A 280 -14.82 -4.16 7.03
CA ARG A 280 -14.76 -5.59 7.41
C ARG A 280 -16.13 -6.26 7.45
N SER A 281 -17.12 -5.71 6.74
CA SER A 281 -18.49 -6.20 6.78
C SER A 281 -18.60 -7.56 6.05
N GLY A 282 -18.61 -8.66 6.82
CA GLY A 282 -18.80 -10.00 6.26
C GLY A 282 -20.13 -10.17 5.52
N THR A 283 -21.18 -9.50 5.98
CA THR A 283 -22.50 -9.50 5.32
C THR A 283 -22.44 -8.83 3.94
N GLU A 284 -21.80 -7.66 3.84
CA GLU A 284 -21.66 -6.98 2.54
C GLU A 284 -20.71 -7.72 1.61
N LEU A 285 -19.66 -8.35 2.15
CA LEU A 285 -18.75 -9.18 1.39
C LEU A 285 -19.49 -10.34 0.72
N VAL A 286 -20.24 -11.13 1.51
CA VAL A 286 -21.02 -12.25 0.97
C VAL A 286 -22.05 -11.77 -0.03
N LYS A 287 -22.77 -10.68 0.28
CA LYS A 287 -23.76 -10.10 -0.64
C LYS A 287 -23.13 -9.72 -1.98
N ALA A 288 -21.99 -9.03 -1.98
CA ALA A 288 -21.31 -8.62 -3.20
C ALA A 288 -20.88 -9.84 -4.05
N LEU A 289 -20.28 -10.84 -3.41
CA LEU A 289 -19.91 -12.08 -4.08
C LEU A 289 -21.14 -12.84 -4.62
N GLN A 290 -22.27 -12.77 -3.91
CA GLN A 290 -23.52 -13.37 -4.37
C GLN A 290 -24.13 -12.68 -5.60
N GLU A 291 -23.92 -11.37 -5.71
CA GLU A 291 -24.29 -10.56 -6.88
C GLU A 291 -23.32 -10.74 -8.06
N GLY A 292 -22.35 -11.67 -7.94
CA GLY A 292 -21.36 -11.95 -8.97
C GLY A 292 -20.29 -10.87 -9.12
N LYS A 293 -20.14 -9.98 -8.13
CA LYS A 293 -19.09 -8.94 -8.09
C LYS A 293 -17.77 -9.53 -7.65
N LEU A 294 -16.68 -8.85 -7.97
CA LEU A 294 -15.35 -9.19 -7.45
C LEU A 294 -15.06 -8.37 -6.21
N VAL A 295 -14.23 -8.92 -5.32
CA VAL A 295 -13.74 -8.16 -4.16
C VAL A 295 -12.22 -8.27 -4.11
N ILE A 296 -11.52 -7.15 -4.17
CA ILE A 296 -10.11 -7.13 -3.79
C ILE A 296 -10.05 -7.07 -2.27
N ALA A 297 -9.29 -7.97 -1.67
CA ALA A 297 -9.05 -8.04 -0.24
C ALA A 297 -7.57 -7.80 0.04
N ILE A 298 -7.27 -7.04 1.09
CA ILE A 298 -5.92 -7.04 1.68
C ILE A 298 -5.90 -7.91 2.93
N MET A 299 -5.01 -8.90 2.92
CA MET A 299 -4.80 -9.87 3.99
C MET A 299 -3.56 -9.49 4.81
N SER A 300 -3.60 -9.78 6.10
CA SER A 300 -2.45 -9.81 7.01
C SER A 300 -1.98 -11.26 7.20
N ALA A 301 -1.02 -11.47 8.10
CA ALA A 301 -0.43 -12.78 8.39
C ALA A 301 -1.48 -13.88 8.66
N GLY A 302 -1.36 -15.00 7.95
CA GLY A 302 -2.32 -16.10 7.98
C GLY A 302 -2.08 -17.12 6.85
N HIS A 303 -3.16 -17.60 6.24
CA HIS A 303 -3.13 -18.62 5.20
C HIS A 303 -2.59 -18.11 3.86
N PHE A 304 -2.68 -16.81 3.60
CA PHE A 304 -2.35 -16.21 2.30
C PHE A 304 -0.97 -15.54 2.27
N THR A 305 -0.43 -15.18 3.43
CA THR A 305 0.82 -14.42 3.55
C THR A 305 1.30 -14.43 5.01
N ARG A 306 2.57 -14.09 5.25
CA ARG A 306 3.11 -13.76 6.58
C ARG A 306 3.19 -12.26 6.84
N GLY A 307 2.94 -11.46 5.81
CA GLY A 307 2.83 -10.00 5.85
C GLY A 307 1.51 -9.57 5.22
N GLY A 308 1.59 -8.64 4.28
CA GLY A 308 0.49 -8.00 3.61
C GLY A 308 0.31 -8.58 2.23
N HIS A 309 -0.92 -8.85 1.81
CA HIS A 309 -1.17 -9.44 0.50
C HIS A 309 -2.52 -9.06 -0.08
N PHE A 310 -2.51 -8.50 -1.28
CA PHE A 310 -3.72 -8.27 -2.05
C PHE A 310 -4.10 -9.54 -2.81
N ILE A 311 -5.35 -9.97 -2.65
CA ILE A 311 -5.94 -11.10 -3.37
C ILE A 311 -7.31 -10.71 -3.92
N VAL A 312 -7.79 -11.46 -4.91
CA VAL A 312 -9.15 -11.30 -5.44
C VAL A 312 -10.04 -12.41 -4.90
N LEU A 313 -11.17 -12.04 -4.31
CA LEU A 313 -12.28 -12.92 -3.99
C LEU A 313 -13.24 -12.89 -5.18
N ARG A 314 -13.44 -14.05 -5.79
CA ARG A 314 -14.11 -14.18 -7.11
C ARG A 314 -15.51 -14.78 -7.06
N GLY A 315 -15.97 -15.16 -5.88
CA GLY A 315 -17.38 -15.50 -5.64
C GLY A 315 -17.58 -16.48 -4.50
N VAL A 316 -18.79 -17.02 -4.41
CA VAL A 316 -19.21 -17.94 -3.36
C VAL A 316 -19.79 -19.21 -3.97
N THR A 317 -19.46 -20.36 -3.41
CA THR A 317 -20.00 -21.67 -3.82
C THR A 317 -21.38 -21.91 -3.21
N ASP A 318 -22.10 -22.92 -3.71
CA ASP A 318 -23.40 -23.31 -3.16
C ASP A 318 -23.33 -23.76 -1.70
N SER A 319 -22.15 -24.24 -1.25
CA SER A 319 -21.87 -24.61 0.14
C SER A 319 -21.48 -23.42 1.02
N GLY A 320 -21.44 -22.21 0.47
CA GLY A 320 -21.11 -20.98 1.19
C GLY A 320 -19.61 -20.72 1.35
N LYS A 321 -18.75 -21.44 0.62
CA LYS A 321 -17.29 -21.22 0.62
C LYS A 321 -16.91 -20.12 -0.36
N ILE A 322 -15.84 -19.39 -0.06
CA ILE A 322 -15.32 -18.32 -0.90
C ILE A 322 -14.28 -18.88 -1.87
N LEU A 323 -14.37 -18.46 -3.12
CA LEU A 323 -13.39 -18.73 -4.17
C LEU A 323 -12.43 -17.55 -4.30
N VAL A 324 -11.15 -17.84 -4.53
CA VAL A 324 -10.11 -16.81 -4.67
C VAL A 324 -9.35 -16.92 -5.99
N ALA A 325 -8.85 -15.79 -6.46
CA ALA A 325 -7.78 -15.67 -7.44
C ALA A 325 -6.63 -14.94 -6.73
N ASP A 326 -5.73 -15.73 -6.15
CA ASP A 326 -4.52 -15.27 -5.48
C ASP A 326 -3.40 -15.16 -6.53
N CYS A 327 -2.97 -13.92 -6.80
CA CYS A 327 -1.94 -13.61 -7.79
C CYS A 327 -0.54 -14.13 -7.42
N ALA A 328 -0.32 -14.56 -6.17
CA ALA A 328 0.92 -15.19 -5.73
C ALA A 328 0.86 -16.73 -5.73
N SER A 329 -0.33 -17.34 -5.75
CA SER A 329 -0.45 -18.80 -5.73
C SER A 329 -1.69 -19.30 -6.48
N TYR A 330 -1.42 -20.00 -7.58
CA TYR A 330 -2.42 -20.75 -8.31
C TYR A 330 -2.99 -21.88 -7.45
N GLU A 331 -2.17 -22.56 -6.64
CA GLU A 331 -2.63 -23.64 -5.77
C GLU A 331 -3.67 -23.15 -4.75
N ARG A 332 -3.45 -21.99 -4.10
CA ARG A 332 -4.44 -21.39 -3.19
C ARG A 332 -5.74 -21.01 -3.92
N SER A 333 -5.63 -20.63 -5.19
CA SER A 333 -6.76 -20.28 -6.05
C SER A 333 -7.64 -21.46 -6.50
N GLN A 334 -7.11 -22.69 -6.40
CA GLN A 334 -7.86 -23.93 -6.65
C GLN A 334 -8.68 -24.40 -5.43
N LYS A 335 -8.48 -23.80 -4.27
CA LYS A 335 -9.13 -24.20 -3.01
C LYS A 335 -10.39 -23.37 -2.74
N GLU A 336 -11.28 -23.95 -1.94
CA GLU A 336 -12.46 -23.30 -1.37
C GLU A 336 -12.18 -22.90 0.08
N TRP A 337 -12.55 -21.68 0.47
CA TRP A 337 -12.15 -21.10 1.75
C TRP A 337 -13.36 -20.74 2.62
N ASP A 338 -13.23 -20.89 3.93
CA ASP A 338 -14.25 -20.42 4.87
C ASP A 338 -14.26 -18.88 4.95
N LEU A 339 -15.45 -18.28 4.97
CA LEU A 339 -15.61 -16.82 5.19
C LEU A 339 -14.84 -16.34 6.43
N GLY A 340 -14.83 -17.16 7.49
CA GLY A 340 -14.14 -16.86 8.74
C GLY A 340 -12.64 -16.62 8.57
N VAL A 341 -11.99 -17.23 7.56
CA VAL A 341 -10.57 -16.99 7.25
C VAL A 341 -10.36 -15.53 6.88
N PHE A 342 -11.16 -15.00 5.95
CA PHE A 342 -11.04 -13.61 5.51
C PHE A 342 -11.35 -12.62 6.62
N LEU A 343 -12.37 -12.89 7.44
CA LEU A 343 -12.72 -12.01 8.55
C LEU A 343 -11.67 -12.01 9.67
N ALA A 344 -11.00 -13.13 9.89
CA ALA A 344 -9.95 -13.24 10.90
C ALA A 344 -8.62 -12.62 10.43
N GLU A 345 -8.29 -12.81 9.16
CA GLU A 345 -6.95 -12.54 8.60
C GLU A 345 -6.90 -11.31 7.68
N CYS A 346 -8.02 -10.62 7.43
CA CYS A 346 -7.97 -9.35 6.70
C CYS A 346 -7.14 -8.31 7.46
N ASN A 347 -6.49 -7.40 6.72
CA ASN A 347 -5.73 -6.33 7.30
C ASN A 347 -6.68 -5.37 8.03
N LYS A 348 -6.61 -5.40 9.36
CA LYS A 348 -7.50 -4.61 10.20
C LYS A 348 -7.21 -3.11 10.06
N GLY A 349 -5.97 -2.75 9.70
CA GLY A 349 -5.44 -1.41 9.46
C GLY A 349 -5.64 -0.85 8.06
N ALA A 350 -6.41 -1.54 7.22
CA ALA A 350 -6.64 -1.09 5.86
C ALA A 350 -7.32 0.29 5.80
N ALA A 351 -6.78 1.13 4.91
CA ALA A 351 -7.28 2.48 4.64
C ALA A 351 -8.12 2.50 3.34
N ALA A 352 -8.52 3.68 2.88
CA ALA A 352 -9.22 3.87 1.61
C ALA A 352 -10.49 3.01 1.43
N GLY A 353 -11.20 2.73 2.53
CA GLY A 353 -12.43 1.91 2.55
C GLY A 353 -12.21 0.40 2.62
N GLY A 354 -10.96 -0.06 2.71
CA GLY A 354 -10.62 -1.48 2.88
C GLY A 354 -10.98 -2.06 4.25
N PRO A 355 -10.64 -3.32 4.53
CA PRO A 355 -9.78 -4.19 3.73
C PRO A 355 -10.44 -4.86 2.53
N PHE A 356 -11.75 -4.70 2.35
CA PHE A 356 -12.50 -5.27 1.23
C PHE A 356 -13.03 -4.15 0.31
N TRP A 357 -12.67 -4.22 -0.96
CA TRP A 357 -13.15 -3.32 -2.01
C TRP A 357 -13.95 -4.10 -3.03
N VAL A 358 -15.24 -3.79 -3.13
CA VAL A 358 -16.16 -4.41 -4.09
C VAL A 358 -16.02 -3.72 -5.44
N LEU A 359 -15.79 -4.48 -6.50
CA LEU A 359 -15.68 -4.01 -7.88
C LEU A 359 -16.78 -4.60 -8.76
N GLY A 360 -17.41 -3.74 -9.57
CA GLY A 360 -18.48 -4.07 -10.51
C GLY A 360 -19.89 -3.97 -9.98
#